data_AF-A0A6L3JYI4-F1
#
_entry.id   AF-A0A6L3JYI4-F1
#
_cell.length_a   1.000
_cell.length_b   1.000
_cell.length_c   1.000
_cell.angle_alpha   90.00
_cell.angle_beta   90.00
_cell.angle_gamma   90.00
#
_symmetry.space_group_name_H-M   'P 1'
#
loop_
_entity.id
_entity.type
_entity.pdbx_description
1 polymer ?
#
loop_
_entity_poly.entity_id
_entity_poly.type
_entity_poly.pdbx_seq_one_letter_code
_entity_poly.pdbx_strand_id
1 'polypeptide(L)'
;MNRNRFIYFTDLMLLLVFILSFYTGVELHIAGQGVDHESWHIWAIFHTNASLLFMILGIIHVKSHWAWYKGLRTVGCKGKRKAVLLLSIVFLLAVVSGILLACFVDGANSSLGLWHYRIGIFVSVLGVLHILKRKRGLYKGVRRHVFGKRGGEK
;
A
#
# COMPACT_ATOMS: atom_id res chain seq x y z
N MET A 1 2.20 -5.38 -23.13
CA MET A 1 2.30 -3.99 -22.61
C MET A 1 3.78 -3.60 -22.45
N ASN A 2 4.19 -2.38 -22.81
CA ASN A 2 5.59 -1.97 -22.65
C ASN A 2 5.99 -1.87 -21.16
N ARG A 3 7.27 -2.12 -20.82
CA ARG A 3 7.73 -2.21 -19.43
C ARG A 3 7.43 -0.96 -18.61
N ASN A 4 7.67 0.23 -19.16
CA ASN A 4 7.47 1.48 -18.43
C ASN A 4 5.98 1.77 -18.20
N ARG A 5 5.12 1.48 -19.17
CA ARG A 5 3.66 1.57 -19.06
C ARG A 5 3.15 0.62 -17.99
N PHE A 6 3.67 -0.61 -17.93
CA PHE A 6 3.33 -1.55 -16.86
C PHE A 6 3.70 -1.00 -15.48
N ILE A 7 4.93 -0.51 -15.30
CA ILE A 7 5.38 0.05 -14.01
C ILE A 7 4.49 1.22 -13.58
N TYR A 8 4.34 2.24 -14.43
CA TYR A 8 3.57 3.44 -14.07
C TYR A 8 2.06 3.18 -13.95
N PHE A 9 1.53 2.18 -14.67
CA PHE A 9 0.15 1.75 -14.49
C PHE A 9 -0.03 1.04 -13.14
N THR A 10 0.85 0.11 -12.79
CA THR A 10 0.86 -0.54 -11.48
C THR A 10 0.99 0.48 -10.35
N ASP A 11 1.91 1.43 -10.46
CA ASP A 11 2.09 2.47 -9.43
C ASP A 11 0.84 3.35 -9.27
N LEU A 12 0.14 3.65 -10.36
CA LEU A 12 -1.13 4.38 -10.33
C LEU A 12 -2.24 3.56 -9.67
N MET A 13 -2.38 2.29 -10.05
CA MET A 13 -3.38 1.39 -9.43
C MET A 13 -3.07 1.18 -7.94
N LEU A 14 -1.80 1.03 -7.58
CA LEU A 14 -1.37 0.88 -6.20
C LEU A 14 -1.74 2.11 -5.36
N LEU A 15 -1.63 3.32 -5.92
CA LEU A 15 -2.09 4.55 -5.26
C LEU A 15 -3.60 4.52 -4.98
N LEU A 16 -4.42 4.12 -5.96
CA LEU A 16 -5.87 4.06 -5.80
C LEU A 16 -6.29 3.02 -4.75
N VAL A 17 -5.69 1.83 -4.83
CA VAL A 17 -6.00 0.73 -3.91
C VAL A 17 -5.44 1.00 -2.51
N PHE A 18 -4.32 1.73 -2.38
CA PHE A 18 -3.83 2.21 -1.09
C PHE A 18 -4.87 3.10 -0.38
N ILE A 19 -5.46 4.06 -1.10
CA ILE A 19 -6.51 4.94 -0.54
C ILE A 19 -7.73 4.11 -0.12
N LEU A 20 -8.17 3.17 -0.97
CA LEU A 20 -9.30 2.30 -0.68
C LEU A 20 -9.06 1.39 0.54
N SER A 21 -7.89 0.77 0.62
CA SER A 21 -7.49 -0.10 1.74
C SER A 21 -7.42 0.69 3.05
N PHE A 22 -6.87 1.91 3.02
CA PHE A 22 -6.86 2.78 4.19
C PHE A 22 -8.28 3.16 4.64
N TYR A 23 -9.11 3.64 3.71
CA TYR A 23 -10.49 4.05 4.01
C TYR A 23 -11.29 2.90 4.62
N THR A 24 -11.31 1.75 3.97
CA THR A 24 -12.02 0.56 4.46
C THR A 24 -11.46 0.05 5.80
N GLY A 25 -10.17 0.23 6.07
CA GLY A 25 -9.56 -0.15 7.34
C GLY A 25 -9.99 0.77 8.50
N VAL A 26 -10.16 2.07 8.24
CA VAL A 26 -10.71 3.02 9.21
C VAL A 26 -12.18 2.71 9.50
N GLU A 27 -13.00 2.53 8.45
CA GLU A 27 -14.42 2.20 8.60
C GLU A 27 -14.63 0.86 9.34
N LEU A 28 -13.82 -0.17 9.03
CA LEU A 28 -13.83 -1.44 9.77
C LEU A 28 -13.54 -1.23 11.25
N HIS A 29 -12.57 -0.36 11.58
CA HIS A 29 -12.22 -0.10 12.96
C HIS A 29 -13.32 0.66 13.71
N ILE A 30 -13.97 1.62 13.04
CA ILE A 30 -15.13 2.36 13.57
C ILE A 30 -16.31 1.41 13.80
N ALA A 31 -16.66 0.60 12.79
CA ALA A 31 -17.73 -0.39 12.88
C ALA A 31 -17.48 -1.40 13.99
N GLY A 32 -16.22 -1.78 14.22
CA GLY A 32 -15.83 -2.65 15.33
C GLY A 32 -16.12 -2.08 16.71
N GLN A 33 -16.23 -0.76 16.89
CA GLN A 33 -16.64 -0.14 18.16
C GLN A 33 -18.16 -0.17 18.38
N GLY A 34 -18.94 -0.38 17.32
CA GLY A 34 -20.39 -0.44 17.38
C GLY A 34 -20.93 -1.78 17.86
N VAL A 35 -22.25 -1.83 18.06
CA VAL A 35 -22.98 -3.07 18.40
C VAL A 35 -23.50 -3.82 17.17
N ASP A 36 -23.34 -3.25 15.97
CA ASP A 36 -23.82 -3.82 14.72
C ASP A 36 -22.77 -4.75 14.09
N HIS A 37 -22.95 -6.05 14.33
CA HIS A 37 -22.10 -7.11 13.78
C HIS A 37 -22.16 -7.21 12.26
N GLU A 38 -23.30 -6.91 11.63
CA GLU A 38 -23.45 -6.96 10.17
C GLU A 38 -22.58 -5.89 9.50
N SER A 39 -22.64 -4.66 10.02
CA SER A 39 -21.78 -3.57 9.55
C SER A 39 -20.30 -3.93 9.67
N TRP A 40 -19.87 -4.48 10.81
CA TRP A 40 -18.48 -4.91 10.98
C TRP A 40 -18.08 -5.97 9.95
N HIS A 41 -18.93 -6.97 9.72
CA HIS A 41 -18.66 -8.06 8.78
C HIS A 41 -18.56 -7.56 7.33
N ILE A 42 -19.44 -6.64 6.91
CA ILE A 42 -19.41 -6.02 5.58
C ILE A 42 -18.10 -5.26 5.36
N TRP A 43 -17.69 -4.42 6.32
CA TRP A 43 -16.42 -3.71 6.24
C TRP A 43 -15.22 -4.65 6.26
N ALA A 44 -15.29 -5.77 6.97
CA ALA A 44 -14.22 -6.77 7.01
C ALA A 44 -14.02 -7.41 5.63
N ILE A 45 -15.11 -7.73 4.91
CA ILE A 45 -15.06 -8.22 3.53
C ILE A 45 -14.41 -7.19 2.60
N PHE A 46 -14.88 -5.93 2.64
CA PHE A 46 -14.34 -4.87 1.79
C PHE A 46 -12.86 -4.62 2.06
N HIS A 47 -12.47 -4.50 3.34
CA HIS A 47 -11.10 -4.27 3.74
C HIS A 47 -10.19 -5.43 3.32
N THR A 48 -10.62 -6.67 3.54
CA THR A 48 -9.84 -7.86 3.15
C THR A 48 -9.58 -7.89 1.64
N ASN A 49 -10.62 -7.68 0.82
CA ASN A 49 -10.47 -7.67 -0.64
C ASN A 49 -9.56 -6.53 -1.13
N ALA A 50 -9.78 -5.31 -0.61
CA ALA A 50 -8.94 -4.15 -0.97
C ALA A 50 -7.47 -4.37 -0.55
N SER A 51 -7.24 -4.91 0.65
CA SER A 51 -5.91 -5.17 1.19
C SER A 51 -5.19 -6.33 0.48
N LEU A 52 -5.90 -7.37 0.04
CA LEU A 52 -5.33 -8.43 -0.79
C LEU A 52 -4.87 -7.88 -2.15
N LEU A 53 -5.69 -7.05 -2.79
CA LEU A 53 -5.30 -6.38 -4.03
C LEU A 53 -4.11 -5.43 -3.81
N PHE A 54 -4.12 -4.68 -2.69
CA PHE A 54 -3.00 -3.81 -2.30
C PHE A 54 -1.71 -4.61 -2.11
N MET A 55 -1.77 -5.76 -1.45
CA MET A 55 -0.66 -6.68 -1.25
C MET A 55 -0.11 -7.18 -2.58
N ILE A 56 -0.96 -7.68 -3.48
CA ILE A 56 -0.54 -8.21 -4.78
C ILE A 56 0.14 -7.11 -5.61
N LEU A 57 -0.48 -5.93 -5.73
CA LEU A 57 0.11 -4.80 -6.44
C LEU A 57 1.40 -4.33 -5.77
N GLY A 58 1.48 -4.37 -4.44
CA GLY A 58 2.68 -4.04 -3.66
C GLY A 58 3.84 -4.98 -3.96
N ILE A 59 3.60 -6.29 -4.04
CA ILE A 59 4.60 -7.29 -4.45
C ILE A 59 5.10 -7.00 -5.87
N ILE A 60 4.19 -6.73 -6.81
CA ILE A 60 4.54 -6.39 -8.20
C ILE A 60 5.37 -5.10 -8.25
N HIS A 61 4.99 -4.08 -7.49
CA HIS A 61 5.73 -2.81 -7.37
C HIS A 61 7.15 -3.04 -6.84
N VAL A 62 7.30 -3.77 -5.73
CA VAL A 62 8.61 -4.10 -5.14
C VAL A 62 9.48 -4.86 -6.15
N LYS A 63 8.91 -5.86 -6.84
CA LYS A 63 9.61 -6.62 -7.89
C LYS A 63 10.05 -5.75 -9.05
N SER A 64 9.20 -4.83 -9.49
CA SER A 64 9.48 -3.87 -10.58
C SER A 64 10.62 -2.92 -10.21
N HIS A 65 10.79 -2.61 -8.92
CA HIS A 65 11.85 -1.78 -8.38
C HIS A 65 12.99 -2.57 -7.72
N TRP A 66 13.12 -3.88 -7.99
CA TRP A 66 14.11 -4.74 -7.34
C TRP A 66 15.56 -4.25 -7.49
N ALA A 67 15.90 -3.60 -8.61
CA ALA A 67 17.21 -2.99 -8.82
C ALA A 67 17.57 -1.95 -7.74
N TRP A 68 16.59 -1.24 -7.19
CA TRP A 68 16.79 -0.28 -6.11
C TRP A 68 17.23 -0.98 -4.82
N TYR A 69 16.61 -2.11 -4.47
CA TYR A 69 16.97 -2.91 -3.31
C TYR A 69 18.35 -3.55 -3.45
N LYS A 70 18.68 -4.09 -4.63
CA LYS A 70 20.04 -4.60 -4.92
C LYS A 70 21.11 -3.52 -4.73
N GLY A 71 20.81 -2.29 -5.13
CA GLY A 71 21.71 -1.13 -4.98
C GLY A 71 21.92 -0.66 -3.53
N LEU A 72 21.23 -1.22 -2.53
CA LEU A 72 21.50 -0.93 -1.12
C LEU A 72 22.81 -1.55 -0.63
N ARG A 73 23.19 -2.70 -1.17
CA ARG A 73 24.44 -3.39 -0.81
C ARG A 73 25.69 -2.61 -1.26
N THR A 74 25.57 -1.83 -2.33
CA THR A 74 26.69 -1.12 -2.95
C THR A 74 26.82 0.33 -2.48
N VAL A 75 25.71 1.02 -2.23
CA VAL A 75 25.70 2.47 -1.90
C VAL A 75 25.38 2.72 -0.41
N GLY A 76 24.99 1.68 0.33
CA GLY A 76 24.58 1.76 1.73
C GLY A 76 23.21 2.40 1.93
N CYS A 77 22.78 2.48 3.20
CA CYS A 77 21.45 2.94 3.58
C CYS A 77 21.51 4.31 4.29
N LYS A 78 21.40 5.41 3.53
CA LYS A 78 21.37 6.78 4.07
C LYS A 78 20.17 7.59 3.54
N GLY A 79 19.72 8.55 4.35
CA GLY A 79 18.67 9.51 4.00
C GLY A 79 17.37 8.86 3.50
N LYS A 80 16.95 9.23 2.28
CA LYS A 80 15.69 8.76 1.65
C LYS A 80 15.59 7.24 1.54
N ARG A 81 16.71 6.51 1.53
CA ARG A 81 16.72 5.05 1.44
C ARG A 81 16.26 4.37 2.72
N LYS A 82 16.62 4.92 3.89
CA LYS A 82 16.14 4.45 5.19
C LYS A 82 14.63 4.54 5.29
N ALA A 83 14.04 5.64 4.85
CA ALA A 83 12.59 5.84 4.88
C ALA A 83 11.84 4.82 4.01
N VAL A 84 12.35 4.49 2.83
CA VAL A 84 11.73 3.47 1.97
C VAL A 84 11.87 2.08 2.60
N LEU A 85 13.02 1.73 3.17
CA LEU A 85 13.18 0.47 3.88
C LEU A 85 12.27 0.35 5.09
N LEU A 86 12.13 1.42 5.88
CA LEU A 86 11.20 1.47 7.00
C LEU A 86 9.77 1.21 6.53
N LEU A 87 9.34 1.87 5.44
CA LEU A 87 8.04 1.61 4.82
C LEU A 87 7.90 0.13 4.41
N SER A 88 8.92 -0.47 3.79
CA SER A 88 8.90 -1.89 3.40
C SER A 88 8.74 -2.83 4.60
N ILE A 89 9.43 -2.55 5.71
CA ILE A 89 9.36 -3.35 6.93
C ILE A 89 7.99 -3.23 7.59
N VAL A 90 7.50 -2.00 7.77
CA VAL A 90 6.18 -1.77 8.41
C VAL A 90 5.06 -2.33 7.53
N PHE A 91 5.18 -2.22 6.21
CA PHE A 91 4.25 -2.86 5.28
C PHE A 91 4.26 -4.38 5.40
N LEU A 92 5.43 -5.02 5.52
CA LEU A 92 5.52 -6.46 5.74
C LEU A 92 4.85 -6.86 7.07
N LEU A 93 5.03 -6.08 8.14
CA LEU A 93 4.33 -6.31 9.41
C LEU A 93 2.81 -6.20 9.26
N ALA A 94 2.32 -5.24 8.46
CA ALA A 94 0.90 -5.11 8.15
C ALA A 94 0.37 -6.34 7.40
N VAL A 95 1.10 -6.82 6.40
CA VAL A 95 0.72 -8.03 5.64
C VAL A 95 0.66 -9.26 6.54
N VAL A 96 1.70 -9.49 7.35
CA VAL A 96 1.75 -10.66 8.25
C VAL A 96 0.60 -10.61 9.26
N SER A 97 0.40 -9.48 9.94
CA SER A 97 -0.71 -9.33 10.90
C SER A 97 -2.09 -9.46 10.23
N GLY A 98 -2.26 -8.95 9.01
CA GLY A 98 -3.51 -9.07 8.26
C GLY A 98 -3.82 -10.51 7.84
N ILE A 99 -2.81 -11.27 7.39
CA ILE A 99 -2.96 -12.71 7.08
C ILE A 99 -3.32 -13.49 8.35
N LEU A 100 -2.64 -13.20 9.47
CA LEU A 100 -2.95 -13.87 10.74
C LEU A 100 -4.39 -13.60 11.20
N LEU A 101 -4.88 -12.37 11.04
CA LEU A 101 -6.28 -12.03 11.33
C LEU A 101 -7.23 -12.80 10.42
N ALA A 102 -6.99 -12.80 9.12
CA ALA A 102 -7.86 -13.46 8.15
C ALA A 102 -7.93 -14.99 8.31
N CYS A 103 -6.88 -15.62 8.84
CA CYS A 103 -6.81 -17.08 8.98
C CYS A 103 -7.18 -17.61 10.37
N PHE A 104 -6.99 -16.82 11.44
CA PHE A 104 -6.98 -17.36 12.81
C PHE A 104 -7.78 -16.54 13.84
N VAL A 105 -8.38 -15.41 13.46
CA VAL A 105 -9.05 -14.55 14.42
C VAL A 105 -10.47 -14.22 13.97
N ASP A 106 -11.43 -14.65 14.78
CA ASP A 106 -12.83 -14.31 14.62
C ASP A 106 -13.20 -13.11 15.50
N GLY A 107 -14.04 -12.23 14.96
CA GLY A 107 -14.66 -11.12 15.69
C GLY A 107 -13.87 -9.80 15.73
N ALA A 108 -14.57 -8.75 16.17
CA ALA A 108 -14.07 -7.38 16.24
C ALA A 108 -13.15 -7.15 17.47
N ASN A 109 -12.34 -6.10 17.42
CA ASN A 109 -11.55 -5.58 18.55
C ASN A 109 -10.57 -6.56 19.21
N SER A 110 -10.13 -7.60 18.49
CA SER A 110 -9.03 -8.45 18.96
C SER A 110 -7.76 -7.63 19.20
N SER A 111 -6.92 -8.07 20.13
CA SER A 111 -5.64 -7.42 20.43
C SER A 111 -4.75 -7.35 19.18
N LEU A 112 -4.73 -8.41 18.38
CA LEU A 112 -4.03 -8.45 17.08
C LEU A 112 -4.65 -7.46 16.08
N GLY A 113 -5.97 -7.32 16.05
CA GLY A 113 -6.69 -6.36 15.20
C GLY A 113 -6.33 -4.92 15.51
N LEU A 114 -6.23 -4.58 16.80
CA LEU A 114 -5.78 -3.26 17.26
C LEU A 114 -4.31 -2.97 16.88
N TRP A 115 -3.43 -3.97 17.01
CA TRP A 115 -2.06 -3.85 16.56
C TRP A 115 -1.96 -3.68 15.04
N HIS A 116 -2.70 -4.47 14.27
CA HIS A 116 -2.78 -4.34 12.82
C HIS A 116 -3.24 -2.94 12.41
N TYR A 117 -4.28 -2.41 13.06
CA TYR A 117 -4.76 -1.05 12.82
C TYR A 117 -3.67 0.01 13.07
N ARG A 118 -2.97 -0.05 14.21
CA ARG A 118 -1.86 0.86 14.53
C ARG A 118 -0.73 0.79 13.50
N ILE A 119 -0.35 -0.42 13.10
CA ILE A 119 0.65 -0.63 12.04
C ILE A 119 0.14 -0.03 10.73
N GLY A 120 -1.14 -0.21 10.39
CA GLY A 120 -1.81 0.37 9.23
C GLY A 120 -1.73 1.90 9.20
N ILE A 121 -1.88 2.57 10.35
CA ILE A 121 -1.67 4.02 10.47
C ILE A 121 -0.22 4.40 10.13
N PHE A 122 0.77 3.66 10.65
CA PHE A 122 2.18 3.89 10.30
C PHE A 122 2.48 3.66 8.81
N VAL A 123 1.95 2.57 8.22
CA VAL A 123 2.04 2.32 6.76
C VAL A 123 1.46 3.51 6.01
N SER A 124 0.32 4.02 6.45
CA SER A 124 -0.40 5.09 5.75
C SER A 124 0.38 6.40 5.76
N VAL A 125 0.91 6.80 6.92
CA VAL A 125 1.75 8.00 7.05
C VAL A 125 3.01 7.88 6.19
N LEU A 126 3.74 6.76 6.31
CA LEU A 126 4.96 6.55 5.53
C LEU A 126 4.69 6.42 4.03
N GLY A 127 3.57 5.81 3.65
CA GLY A 127 3.08 5.67 2.27
C GLY A 127 2.77 7.02 1.65
N VAL A 128 2.02 7.89 2.35
CA VAL A 128 1.76 9.27 1.90
C VAL A 128 3.07 10.03 1.73
N LEU A 129 4.00 9.96 2.69
CA LEU A 129 5.32 10.58 2.56
C LEU A 129 6.10 10.06 1.35
N HIS A 130 6.01 8.76 1.05
CA HIS A 130 6.61 8.15 -0.13
C HIS A 130 6.00 8.72 -1.42
N ILE A 131 4.66 8.71 -1.52
CA ILE A 131 3.91 9.21 -2.67
C ILE A 131 4.24 10.69 -2.92
N LEU A 132 4.23 11.53 -1.88
CA LEU A 132 4.54 12.95 -2.00
C LEU A 132 5.97 13.19 -2.53
N LYS A 133 6.93 12.38 -2.11
CA LYS A 133 8.32 12.44 -2.61
C LYS A 133 8.48 11.93 -4.04
N ARG A 134 7.55 11.10 -4.54
CA ARG A 134 7.59 10.50 -5.88
C ARG A 134 6.56 11.06 -6.87
N LYS A 135 5.65 11.94 -6.42
CA LYS A 135 4.51 12.45 -7.21
C LYS A 135 4.88 13.00 -8.58
N ARG A 136 5.98 13.76 -8.67
CA ARG A 136 6.46 14.33 -9.95
C ARG A 136 6.87 13.24 -10.94
N GLY A 137 7.53 12.18 -10.46
CA GLY A 137 7.95 11.05 -11.27
C GLY A 137 6.74 10.23 -11.73
N LEU A 138 5.83 9.92 -10.80
CA LEU A 138 4.58 9.21 -11.09
C LEU A 138 3.75 9.96 -12.14
N TYR A 139 3.47 11.24 -11.93
CA TYR A 139 2.69 12.05 -12.86
C TYR A 139 3.29 12.10 -14.27
N LYS A 140 4.60 12.39 -14.38
CA LYS A 140 5.29 12.44 -15.68
C LYS A 140 5.28 11.07 -16.37
N GLY A 141 5.51 10.01 -15.60
CA GLY A 141 5.53 8.63 -16.09
C GLY A 141 4.17 8.17 -16.61
N VAL A 142 3.11 8.39 -15.83
CA VAL A 142 1.73 8.07 -16.21
C VAL A 142 1.32 8.86 -17.46
N ARG A 143 1.53 10.19 -17.47
CA ARG A 143 1.19 11.02 -18.63
C ARG A 143 1.85 10.56 -19.93
N ARG A 144 3.14 10.23 -19.86
CA ARG A 144 3.94 9.83 -21.03
C ARG A 144 3.66 8.40 -21.48
N HIS A 145 3.58 7.45 -20.54
CA HIS A 145 3.59 6.02 -20.87
C HIS A 145 2.23 5.35 -20.78
N VAL A 146 1.31 5.86 -19.96
CA VAL A 146 -0.04 5.29 -19.80
C VAL A 146 -1.02 5.99 -20.75
N PHE A 147 -1.01 7.32 -20.77
CA PHE A 147 -1.91 8.12 -21.61
C PHE A 147 -1.34 8.52 -22.97
N GLY A 148 -0.08 8.17 -23.27
CA GLY A 148 0.54 8.44 -24.57
C GLY A 148 0.77 9.92 -24.92
N LYS A 149 0.51 10.86 -24.00
CA LYS A 149 0.73 12.30 -24.23
C LYS A 149 2.22 12.59 -24.16
N ARG A 150 2.88 12.72 -25.33
CA ARG A 150 4.24 13.25 -25.41
C ARG A 150 4.23 14.69 -24.86
N GLY A 151 5.00 14.94 -23.81
CA GLY A 151 5.18 16.29 -23.31
C GLY A 151 5.99 17.09 -24.32
N GLY A 152 5.31 17.92 -25.11
CA GLY A 152 5.91 18.85 -26.08
C GLY A 152 5.24 18.80 -27.45
N GLU A 153 4.02 19.32 -27.54
CA GLU A 153 3.71 20.24 -28.65
C GLU A 153 3.79 21.63 -28.01
N LYS A 154 4.89 22.31 -28.31
CA LYS A 154 5.03 23.76 -28.26
C LYS A 154 5.54 24.16 -29.63
#